data_AF-A0A1W9MFY7-F1
#
_entry.id   AF-A0A1W9MFY7-F1
#
_cell.length_a   1.000
_cell.length_b   1.000
_cell.length_c   1.000
_cell.angle_alpha   90.00
_cell.angle_beta   90.00
_cell.angle_gamma   90.00
#
_symmetry.space_group_name_H-M   'P 1'
#
loop_
_entity.id
_entity.type
_entity.pdbx_description
1 polymer ?
#
loop_
_entity_poly.entity_id
_entity_poly.type
_entity_poly.pdbx_seq_one_letter_code
_entity_poly.pdbx_strand_id
1 'polypeptide(L)' 'MEINLEDGKFLVKYARKTVEKAFENKEVDEIEESIDEEILKKFSEKCGVFVTLETYPEHELRGCIGFPEPVFPLM' A
#
# COMPACT_ATOMS: atom_id res chain seq x y z
N MET A 1 -10.46 -6.05 -10.52
CA MET A 1 -10.44 -4.58 -10.36
C MET A 1 -9.64 -3.88 -11.46
N GLU A 2 -10.10 -2.72 -11.94
CA GLU A 2 -9.31 -1.82 -12.80
C GLU A 2 -8.73 -0.69 -11.95
N ILE A 3 -7.41 -0.44 -12.04
CA ILE A 3 -6.71 0.60 -11.26
C ILE A 3 -6.37 1.76 -12.20
N ASN A 4 -6.88 2.96 -11.89
CA ASN A 4 -6.53 4.18 -12.61
C ASN A 4 -5.38 4.95 -11.94
N LEU A 5 -5.00 6.10 -12.52
CA LEU A 5 -3.88 6.90 -12.02
C LEU A 5 -4.11 7.45 -10.60
N GLU A 6 -5.33 7.86 -10.26
CA GLU A 6 -5.65 8.37 -8.92
C GLU A 6 -5.62 7.24 -7.88
N ASP A 7 -6.08 6.05 -8.25
CA ASP A 7 -5.96 4.84 -7.43
C ASP A 7 -4.49 4.50 -7.16
N GLY A 8 -3.65 4.51 -8.19
CA GLY A 8 -2.21 4.27 -8.05
C GLY A 8 -1.53 5.30 -7.14
N LYS A 9 -1.85 6.60 -7.29
CA LYS A 9 -1.32 7.65 -6.41
C LYS A 9 -1.75 7.42 -4.95
N PHE A 10 -2.99 7.01 -4.74
CA PHE A 10 -3.51 6.71 -3.42
C PHE A 10 -2.77 5.52 -2.79
N LEU A 11 -2.67 4.39 -3.50
CA LEU A 11 -2.01 3.17 -3.02
C LEU A 11 -0.53 3.40 -2.69
N VAL A 12 0.20 4.18 -3.50
CA VAL A 12 1.61 4.52 -3.22
C VAL A 12 1.74 5.42 -1.97
N LYS A 13 0.81 6.35 -1.76
CA LYS A 13 0.78 7.18 -0.53
C LYS A 13 0.43 6.34 0.69
N TYR A 14 -0.54 5.43 0.57
CA TYR A 14 -0.91 4.49 1.62
C TYR A 14 0.30 3.63 2.01
N ALA A 15 0.98 2.99 1.04
CA ALA A 15 2.20 2.22 1.29
C ALA A 15 3.29 3.02 2.02
N ARG A 16 3.52 4.29 1.63
CA ARG A 16 4.46 5.19 2.34
C ARG A 16 4.03 5.43 3.79
N LYS A 17 2.77 5.80 4.03
CA LYS A 17 2.24 6.07 5.38
C LYS A 17 2.31 4.83 6.27
N THR A 18 2.02 3.65 5.72
CA THR A 18 2.14 2.37 6.42
C THR A 18 3.56 2.10 6.87
N VAL A 19 4.56 2.33 6.00
CA VAL A 19 5.98 2.20 6.37
C VAL A 19 6.36 3.20 7.48
N GLU A 20 5.97 4.47 7.35
CA GLU A 20 6.24 5.50 8.37
C GLU A 20 5.64 5.12 9.75
N LYS A 21 4.40 4.61 9.77
CA LYS A 21 3.71 4.21 11.00
C LYS A 21 4.30 2.95 11.63
N ALA A 22 4.79 2.02 10.83
CA ALA A 22 5.52 0.86 11.35
C ALA A 22 6.76 1.27 12.16
N PHE A 23 7.48 2.33 11.75
CA PHE A 23 8.58 2.89 12.54
C PHE A 23 8.13 3.61 13.82
N GLU A 24 6.86 4.05 13.89
CA GLU A 24 6.24 4.60 15.10
C GLU A 24 5.67 3.50 16.04
N ASN A 25 5.80 2.21 15.69
CA ASN A 25 5.12 1.08 16.33
C ASN A 25 3.58 1.23 16.36
N LYS A 26 3.00 1.82 15.32
CA LYS A 26 1.55 1.91 15.13
C LYS A 26 1.04 0.85 14.17
N GLU A 27 -0.18 0.40 14.40
CA GLU A 27 -0.82 -0.63 13.60
C GLU A 27 -1.47 -0.05 12.33
N VAL A 28 -1.72 -0.93 11.36
CA VAL A 28 -2.34 -0.57 10.07
C VAL A 28 -3.79 -0.11 10.27
N ASP A 29 -4.50 -0.69 11.23
CA ASP A 29 -5.89 -0.37 11.54
C ASP A 29 -6.08 1.12 11.87
N GLU A 30 -5.11 1.76 12.55
CA GLU A 30 -5.12 3.21 12.83
C GLU A 30 -5.06 4.07 11.56
N ILE A 31 -4.51 3.53 10.46
CA ILE A 31 -4.44 4.23 9.17
C ILE A 31 -5.81 4.17 8.49
N GLU A 32 -6.46 3.01 8.53
CA GLU A 32 -7.70 2.73 7.81
C GLU A 32 -8.92 3.38 8.46
N GLU A 33 -8.91 3.60 9.77
CA GLU A 33 -9.93 4.42 10.47
C GLU A 33 -10.11 5.82 9.87
N SER A 34 -9.06 6.35 9.21
CA SER A 34 -9.07 7.67 8.58
C SER A 34 -9.42 7.66 7.08
N ILE A 35 -9.71 6.48 6.50
CA ILE A 35 -9.97 6.28 5.07
C ILE A 35 -11.48 6.15 4.84
N ASP A 36 -11.96 6.71 3.74
CA ASP A 36 -13.36 6.60 3.31
C ASP A 36 -13.76 5.12 3.08
N GLU A 37 -14.92 4.72 3.60
CA GLU A 37 -15.47 3.37 3.43
C GLU A 37 -15.60 2.96 1.96
N GLU A 38 -15.88 3.91 1.05
CA GLU A 38 -15.96 3.62 -0.39
C GLU A 38 -14.60 3.18 -0.94
N ILE A 39 -13.51 3.76 -0.44
CA ILE A 39 -12.14 3.40 -0.82
C ILE A 39 -11.77 2.03 -0.26
N LEU A 40 -12.07 1.76 1.02
CA LEU A 40 -11.84 0.45 1.64
C LEU A 40 -12.58 -0.65 0.86
N LYS A 41 -13.85 -0.40 0.52
CA LYS A 41 -14.64 -1.33 -0.29
C LYS A 41 -14.06 -1.51 -1.69
N LYS A 42 -13.59 -0.44 -2.33
CA LYS A 42 -13.00 -0.49 -3.66
C LYS A 42 -11.76 -1.38 -3.70
N PHE A 43 -10.93 -1.38 -2.65
CA PHE A 43 -9.67 -2.15 -2.60
C PHE A 43 -9.77 -3.49 -1.84
N SER A 44 -10.98 -3.91 -1.45
CA SER A 44 -11.23 -5.15 -0.71
C SER A 44 -11.10 -6.45 -1.53
N GLU A 45 -10.95 -6.37 -2.86
CA GLU A 45 -10.73 -7.55 -3.71
C GLU A 45 -9.33 -8.12 -3.46
N LYS A 46 -9.22 -9.45 -3.33
CA LYS A 46 -7.93 -10.11 -3.16
C LYS A 46 -7.05 -9.91 -4.38
N CYS A 47 -5.81 -9.46 -4.17
CA CYS A 47 -4.88 -9.15 -5.25
C CYS A 47 -3.45 -9.48 -4.84
N GLY A 48 -2.64 -9.92 -5.80
CA GLY A 48 -1.19 -9.97 -5.62
C GLY A 48 -0.59 -8.57 -5.76
N VAL A 49 0.34 -8.20 -4.89
CA VAL A 49 0.99 -6.88 -4.91
C VAL A 49 2.43 -6.97 -4.45
N PHE A 50 3.28 -6.13 -5.03
CA PHE A 50 4.66 -5.92 -4.60
C PHE A 50 4.87 -4.43 -4.30
N VAL A 51 5.60 -4.15 -3.22
CA VAL A 51 6.05 -2.80 -2.87
C VAL A 51 7.57 -2.76 -3.01
N THR A 52 8.05 -1.87 -3.88
CA THR A 52 9.47 -1.60 -4.07
C THR A 52 9.80 -0.25 -3.43
N LEU A 53 10.87 -0.23 -2.63
CA LEU A 53 11.48 0.98 -2.12
C LEU A 53 12.81 1.19 -2.86
N GLU A 54 12.99 2.37 -3.41
CA GLU A 54 14.22 2.82 -4.04
C GLU A 54 14.78 4.03 -3.29
N THR A 55 16.10 4.17 -3.26
CA THR A 55 16.76 5.38 -2.75
C THR A 55 16.53 6.54 -3.71
N TYR A 56 16.69 7.76 -3.22
CA TYR A 56 16.63 8.96 -4.04
C TYR A 56 17.82 9.87 -3.69
N PRO A 57 18.52 10.44 -4.67
CA PRO A 57 18.22 10.45 -6.11
C PRO A 57 18.76 9.25 -6.91
N GLU A 58 19.52 8.34 -6.32
CA GLU A 58 20.25 7.30 -7.05
C GLU A 58 19.35 6.16 -7.58
N HIS A 59 18.11 6.05 -7.11
CA HIS A 59 17.15 5.01 -7.51
C HIS A 59 17.67 3.58 -7.29
N GLU A 60 18.51 3.37 -6.27
CA GLU A 60 19.01 2.04 -5.93
C GLU A 60 17.96 1.26 -5.13
N LEU A 61 17.87 -0.05 -5.38
CA LEU A 61 16.95 -0.93 -4.67
C LEU A 61 17.25 -0.93 -3.16
N ARG A 62 16.31 -0.43 -2.36
CA ARG A 62 16.37 -0.43 -0.89
C ARG A 62 15.57 -1.59 -0.27
N GLY A 63 14.63 -2.16 -1.02
CA GLY A 63 13.87 -3.34 -0.64
C GLY A 63 12.71 -3.60 -1.60
N CYS A 64 12.33 -4.86 -1.77
CA CYS A 64 11.15 -5.26 -2.54
C CYS A 64 10.53 -6.50 -1.90
N ILE A 65 9.27 -6.40 -1.46
CA ILE A 65 8.51 -7.47 -0.82
C ILE A 65 7.09 -7.45 -1.36
N GLY A 66 6.49 -8.63 -1.49
CA GLY A 66 5.13 -8.75 -1.98
C GLY A 66 4.56 -10.15 -1.85
N PHE A 67 3.27 -10.25 -2.15
CA PHE A 67 2.54 -11.50 -2.25
C PHE A 67 2.20 -11.73 -3.73
N PRO A 68 2.78 -12.76 -4.38
CA PRO A 68 2.48 -13.04 -5.78
C PRO A 68 1.07 -13.61 -5.96
N GLU A 69 0.59 -14.37 -4.96
CA GLU A 69 -0.76 -14.92 -4.96
C GLU A 69 -1.75 -13.99 -4.23
N PRO A 70 -3.01 -13.90 -4.67
CA PRO A 70 -4.04 -13.05 -4.06
C PRO A 70 -4.58 -13.68 -2.77
N VAL A 71 -3.73 -13.74 -1.74
CA VAL A 71 -4.08 -14.31 -0.42
C VAL A 71 -4.79 -13.30 0.47
N PHE A 72 -4.48 -12.01 0.33
CA PHE A 72 -5.05 -10.88 1.06
C PHE A 72 -5.77 -9.89 0.11
N PRO A 73 -6.74 -9.09 0.61
CA PRO A 73 -7.20 -7.87 -0.06
C PRO A 73 -6.03 -6.95 -0.44
N LEU A 74 -6.24 -6.08 -1.42
CA LEU A 74 -5.23 -5.08 -1.78
C LEU A 74 -5.03 -4.04 -0.66
N MET A 75 -6.11 -3.76 0.07
CA MET A 75 -6.13 -3.00 1.31
C MET A 75 -7.12 -3.68 2.25
#